data_AF-A0A1Q3AV01-F1
#
_entry.id   AF-A0A1Q3AV01-F1
#
_cell.length_a   1.000
_cell.length_b   1.000
_cell.length_c   1.000
_cell.angle_alpha   90.00
_cell.angle_beta   90.00
_cell.angle_gamma   90.00
#
_symmetry.space_group_name_H-M   'P 1'
#
loop_
_entity.id
_entity.type
_entity.pdbx_description
1 polymer ?
#
loop_
_entity_poly.entity_id
_entity_poly.type
_entity_poly.pdbx_seq_one_letter_code
_entity_poly.pdbx_strand_id
1 'polypeptide(L)'
;MRLRVKSADARHGQPSSPESKDPLAVVLDVPRIIWRQTLRPLSDFGFGSRSIWEGGVGLFLVSGEVLLALSLAWLSGFLLRSKFRKYVAVFEFAQACGISTGTPVRIRGVTVGNVIRINPSLKSIEAVVEHSLALLLFCLSVDDDKIIIPQNSLIEVNQSGLLMETLIDVTLRDPIPSPTVGPLHPDCCKEGLIACDRQQIKGIQGVSLDALVRIFTRIVHEVEEIGVNTYSLAERVSAVIEEAKSLLIKV
;
A
#
# COMPACT_ATOMS: atom_id res chain seq x y z
N MET A 1 -58.43 -35.22 -90.27
CA MET A 1 -59.21 -34.32 -89.39
C MET A 1 -58.29 -33.14 -89.00
N ARG A 2 -58.67 -31.91 -89.40
CA ARG A 2 -57.89 -30.63 -89.35
C ARG A 2 -57.37 -30.35 -87.92
N LEU A 3 -56.08 -30.12 -87.65
CA LEU A 3 -55.13 -29.01 -87.93
C LEU A 3 -55.25 -27.75 -87.03
N ARG A 4 -54.17 -27.54 -86.24
CA ARG A 4 -53.58 -26.30 -85.66
C ARG A 4 -54.46 -25.48 -84.68
N VAL A 5 -53.90 -24.86 -83.63
CA VAL A 5 -52.92 -23.76 -83.68
C VAL A 5 -52.05 -23.69 -82.40
N LYS A 6 -50.77 -23.36 -82.60
CA LYS A 6 -49.79 -22.91 -81.59
C LYS A 6 -50.13 -21.48 -81.14
N SER A 7 -49.91 -21.15 -79.87
CA SER A 7 -49.41 -19.82 -79.53
C SER A 7 -48.32 -19.95 -78.48
N ALA A 8 -47.12 -19.55 -78.89
CA ALA A 8 -46.02 -19.24 -78.00
C ALA A 8 -46.30 -17.87 -77.38
N ASP A 9 -46.03 -17.72 -76.08
CA ASP A 9 -45.72 -16.41 -75.54
C ASP A 9 -44.50 -16.55 -74.63
N ALA A 10 -43.41 -15.97 -75.11
CA ALA A 10 -42.21 -15.75 -74.34
C ALA A 10 -42.31 -14.34 -73.76
N ARG A 11 -42.33 -14.21 -72.43
CA ARG A 11 -41.86 -13.00 -71.76
C ARG A 11 -41.03 -13.34 -70.54
N HIS A 12 -39.86 -12.70 -70.53
CA HIS A 12 -38.91 -12.62 -69.46
C HIS A 12 -39.55 -12.07 -68.17
N GLY A 13 -39.15 -12.65 -67.03
CA GLY A 13 -39.31 -12.10 -65.69
C GLY A 13 -38.27 -12.73 -64.77
N GLN A 14 -37.37 -11.90 -64.25
CA GLN A 14 -36.22 -12.22 -63.40
C GLN A 14 -36.51 -13.12 -62.18
N PRO A 15 -35.48 -13.76 -61.61
CA PRO A 15 -35.57 -14.48 -60.35
C PRO A 15 -35.79 -13.48 -59.21
N SER A 16 -36.89 -13.61 -58.47
CA SER A 16 -37.11 -12.85 -57.24
C SER A 16 -36.19 -13.37 -56.13
N SER A 17 -35.28 -12.49 -55.76
CA SER A 17 -34.47 -12.37 -54.53
C SER A 17 -34.92 -13.19 -53.31
N PRO A 18 -33.97 -13.69 -52.50
CA PRO A 18 -34.27 -14.46 -51.30
C PRO A 18 -34.95 -13.58 -50.25
N GLU A 19 -36.04 -14.10 -49.71
CA GLU A 19 -36.75 -13.56 -48.55
C GLU A 19 -35.78 -13.42 -47.37
N SER A 20 -35.59 -12.19 -46.91
CA SER A 20 -34.75 -11.84 -45.77
C SER A 20 -35.29 -12.50 -44.51
N LYS A 21 -34.81 -13.70 -44.19
CA LYS A 21 -34.98 -14.27 -42.86
C LYS A 21 -34.14 -13.44 -41.91
N ASP A 22 -34.80 -12.68 -41.05
CA ASP A 22 -34.16 -11.83 -40.05
C ASP A 22 -33.08 -12.62 -39.30
N PRO A 23 -31.83 -12.12 -39.23
CA PRO A 23 -30.74 -12.82 -38.55
C PRO A 23 -31.02 -13.00 -37.05
N LEU A 24 -31.91 -12.16 -36.49
CA LEU A 24 -32.38 -12.27 -35.11
C LEU A 24 -33.37 -13.42 -34.89
N ALA A 25 -34.16 -13.79 -35.91
CA ALA A 25 -35.04 -14.95 -35.82
C ALA A 25 -34.23 -16.25 -35.80
N VAL A 26 -33.14 -16.31 -36.56
CA VAL A 26 -32.21 -17.45 -36.55
C VAL A 26 -31.53 -17.59 -35.19
N VAL A 27 -31.08 -16.49 -34.57
CA VAL A 27 -30.45 -16.53 -33.23
C VAL A 27 -31.45 -16.90 -32.13
N LEU A 28 -32.72 -16.49 -32.25
CA LEU A 28 -33.78 -16.84 -31.28
C LEU A 28 -34.31 -18.28 -31.45
N ASP A 29 -34.24 -18.85 -32.64
CA ASP A 29 -34.68 -20.24 -32.90
C ASP A 29 -33.62 -21.28 -32.56
N VAL A 30 -32.33 -20.92 -32.56
CA VAL A 30 -31.22 -21.81 -32.19
C VAL A 30 -31.40 -22.42 -30.78
N PRO A 31 -31.71 -21.67 -29.71
CA PRO A 31 -32.00 -22.24 -28.40
C PRO A 31 -33.17 -23.22 -28.43
N ARG A 32 -34.20 -22.92 -29.21
CA ARG A 32 -35.46 -23.69 -29.27
C ARG A 32 -35.29 -25.01 -30.01
N ILE A 33 -34.44 -25.02 -31.05
CA ILE A 33 -34.09 -26.21 -31.83
C ILE A 33 -33.16 -27.12 -31.03
N ILE A 34 -32.14 -26.54 -30.38
CA ILE A 34 -31.22 -27.27 -29.51
C ILE A 34 -31.99 -27.90 -28.35
N TRP A 35 -32.87 -27.14 -27.68
CA TRP A 35 -33.71 -27.65 -26.59
C TRP A 35 -34.56 -28.85 -27.02
N ARG A 36 -35.14 -28.79 -28.23
CA ARG A 36 -35.97 -29.88 -28.76
C ARG A 36 -35.15 -31.11 -29.16
N GLN A 37 -33.91 -30.94 -29.62
CA GLN A 37 -33.01 -32.04 -29.96
C GLN A 37 -32.39 -32.69 -28.73
N THR A 38 -32.03 -31.91 -27.70
CA THR A 38 -31.41 -32.43 -26.47
C THR A 38 -32.42 -33.07 -25.53
N LEU A 39 -33.68 -32.63 -25.50
CA LEU A 39 -34.69 -33.19 -24.59
C LEU A 39 -35.43 -34.43 -25.12
N ARG A 40 -35.49 -34.64 -26.44
CA ARG A 40 -36.10 -35.84 -27.04
C ARG A 40 -35.52 -37.18 -26.53
N PRO A 41 -34.18 -37.36 -26.45
CA PRO A 41 -33.62 -38.60 -25.90
C PRO A 41 -33.82 -38.71 -24.38
N LEU A 42 -33.96 -37.59 -23.66
CA LEU A 42 -34.19 -37.60 -22.21
C LEU A 42 -35.64 -37.94 -21.83
N SER A 43 -36.61 -37.57 -22.68
CA SER A 43 -38.02 -37.96 -22.49
C SER A 43 -38.28 -39.45 -22.68
N ASP A 44 -37.43 -40.16 -23.44
CA ASP A 44 -37.52 -41.61 -23.65
C ASP A 44 -37.18 -42.41 -22.38
N PHE A 45 -36.49 -41.79 -21.42
CA PHE A 45 -36.23 -42.36 -20.10
C PHE A 45 -37.39 -42.21 -19.10
N GLY A 46 -38.58 -41.78 -19.56
CA GLY A 46 -39.80 -41.71 -18.74
C GLY A 46 -39.94 -40.45 -17.88
N PHE A 47 -39.08 -39.45 -18.06
CA PHE A 47 -39.15 -38.17 -17.34
C PHE A 47 -40.13 -37.21 -18.03
N GLY A 48 -41.24 -36.88 -17.36
CA GLY A 48 -42.22 -35.91 -17.85
C GLY A 48 -41.64 -34.49 -17.93
N SER A 49 -42.19 -33.65 -18.81
CA SER A 49 -41.75 -32.25 -19.01
C SER A 49 -41.73 -31.42 -17.73
N ARG A 50 -42.61 -31.71 -16.77
CA ARG A 50 -42.67 -31.08 -15.45
C ARG A 50 -41.53 -31.54 -14.52
N SER A 51 -41.14 -32.81 -14.60
CA SER A 51 -40.02 -33.39 -13.83
C SER A 51 -38.67 -32.84 -14.30
N ILE A 52 -38.51 -32.59 -15.61
CA ILE A 52 -37.31 -31.94 -16.16
C ILE A 52 -37.17 -30.49 -15.65
N TRP A 53 -38.28 -29.76 -15.51
CA TRP A 53 -38.28 -28.41 -14.96
C TRP A 53 -37.92 -28.40 -13.47
N GLU A 54 -38.50 -29.32 -12.69
CA GLU A 54 -38.22 -29.45 -11.26
C GLU A 54 -36.75 -29.87 -10.99
N GLY A 55 -36.19 -30.77 -11.80
CA GLY A 55 -34.76 -31.14 -11.74
C GLY A 55 -33.82 -30.00 -12.16
N GLY A 56 -34.23 -29.18 -13.13
CA GLY A 56 -33.48 -28.01 -13.57
C GLY A 56 -33.33 -26.95 -12.47
N VAL A 57 -34.38 -26.69 -11.69
CA VAL A 57 -34.34 -25.75 -10.55
C VAL A 57 -33.41 -26.26 -9.45
N GLY A 58 -33.47 -27.57 -9.14
CA GLY A 58 -32.57 -28.18 -8.17
C GLY A 58 -31.10 -28.07 -8.57
N LEU A 59 -30.78 -28.40 -9.83
CA LEU A 59 -29.42 -28.26 -10.36
C LEU A 59 -28.95 -26.80 -10.36
N PHE A 60 -29.83 -25.85 -10.68
CA PHE A 60 -29.50 -24.42 -10.65
C PHE A 60 -29.12 -23.97 -9.25
N LEU A 61 -29.90 -24.33 -8.22
CA LEU A 61 -29.61 -23.97 -6.83
C LEU A 61 -28.29 -24.57 -6.35
N VAL A 62 -28.05 -25.86 -6.60
CA VAL A 62 -26.80 -26.53 -6.20
C VAL A 62 -25.60 -25.93 -6.94
N SER A 63 -25.72 -25.70 -8.25
CA SER A 63 -24.64 -25.08 -9.03
C SER A 63 -24.35 -23.65 -8.58
N GLY A 64 -25.37 -22.89 -8.21
CA GLY A 64 -25.25 -21.53 -7.68
C GLY A 64 -24.52 -21.51 -6.35
N GLU A 65 -24.85 -22.43 -5.44
CA GLU A 65 -24.17 -22.57 -4.15
C GLU A 65 -22.69 -22.94 -4.32
N VAL A 66 -22.37 -23.87 -5.22
CA VAL A 66 -20.98 -24.26 -5.51
C VAL A 66 -20.19 -23.10 -6.11
N LEU A 67 -20.74 -22.39 -7.10
CA LEU A 67 -20.08 -21.23 -7.72
C LEU A 67 -19.86 -20.10 -6.71
N LEU A 68 -20.83 -19.86 -5.83
CA LEU A 68 -20.75 -18.85 -4.79
C LEU A 68 -19.68 -19.21 -3.75
N ALA A 69 -19.63 -20.47 -3.30
CA ALA A 69 -18.60 -20.95 -2.39
C ALA A 69 -17.19 -20.84 -3.00
N LEU A 70 -17.02 -21.18 -4.27
CA LEU A 70 -15.75 -21.06 -4.99
C LEU A 70 -15.32 -19.59 -5.13
N SER A 71 -16.26 -18.70 -5.43
CA SER A 71 -16.06 -17.24 -5.51
C SER A 71 -15.59 -16.68 -4.16
N LEU A 72 -16.28 -17.03 -3.07
CA LEU A 72 -15.92 -16.58 -1.73
C LEU A 72 -14.57 -17.14 -1.28
N ALA A 73 -14.26 -18.40 -1.62
CA ALA A 73 -12.96 -18.99 -1.35
C ALA A 73 -11.84 -18.29 -2.14
N TRP A 74 -12.08 -17.92 -3.40
CA TRP A 74 -11.12 -17.17 -4.21
C TRP A 74 -10.89 -15.77 -3.64
N LEU A 75 -11.96 -15.03 -3.32
CA LEU A 75 -11.89 -13.70 -2.72
C LEU A 75 -11.14 -13.76 -1.39
N SER A 76 -11.49 -14.70 -0.52
CA SER A 76 -10.83 -14.92 0.76
C SER A 76 -9.37 -15.29 0.58
N GLY A 77 -9.02 -16.15 -0.38
CA GLY A 77 -7.65 -16.53 -0.69
C GLY A 77 -6.79 -15.35 -1.17
N PHE A 78 -7.36 -14.46 -2.00
CA PHE A 78 -6.68 -13.24 -2.44
C PHE A 78 -6.48 -12.25 -1.28
N LEU A 79 -7.51 -12.05 -0.46
CA LEU A 79 -7.45 -11.21 0.75
C LEU A 79 -6.42 -11.73 1.76
N LEU A 80 -6.40 -13.04 2.00
CA LEU A 80 -5.42 -13.69 2.87
C LEU A 80 -4.00 -13.53 2.32
N ARG A 81 -3.80 -13.80 1.02
CA ARG A 81 -2.48 -13.70 0.38
C ARG A 81 -1.88 -12.29 0.46
N SER A 82 -2.69 -11.25 0.39
CA SER A 82 -2.25 -9.86 0.58
C SER A 82 -1.80 -9.58 2.02
N LYS A 83 -2.42 -10.20 3.03
CA LYS A 83 -2.03 -10.01 4.44
C LYS A 83 -0.73 -10.74 4.82
N PHE A 84 -0.39 -11.84 4.15
CA PHE A 84 0.78 -12.65 4.51
C PHE A 84 2.13 -12.10 4.05
N ARG A 85 2.17 -11.02 3.27
CA ARG A 85 3.43 -10.41 2.80
C ARG A 85 3.96 -9.27 3.68
N LYS A 86 3.30 -9.01 4.80
CA LYS A 86 3.71 -7.97 5.73
C LYS A 86 4.62 -8.57 6.79
N TYR A 87 5.77 -7.97 7.01
CA TYR A 87 6.61 -8.24 8.17
C TYR A 87 6.57 -7.06 9.12
N VAL A 88 6.85 -7.34 10.39
CA VAL A 88 6.87 -6.32 11.44
C VAL A 88 8.30 -5.98 11.78
N ALA A 89 8.71 -4.72 11.66
CA ALA A 89 9.99 -4.23 12.17
C ALA A 89 9.76 -3.50 13.49
N VAL A 90 10.67 -3.65 14.45
CA VAL A 90 10.56 -2.99 15.74
C VAL A 90 11.68 -1.97 15.90
N PHE A 91 11.33 -0.70 16.08
CA PHE A 91 12.32 0.36 16.30
C PHE A 91 12.35 0.77 17.76
N GLU A 92 13.53 1.05 18.29
CA GLU A 92 13.76 1.60 19.62
C GLU A 92 14.24 3.04 19.51
N PHE A 93 13.59 3.96 20.24
CA PHE A 93 14.03 5.35 20.34
C PHE A 93 14.25 5.75 21.79
N ALA A 94 15.22 6.63 22.05
CA ALA A 94 15.42 7.23 23.37
C ALA A 94 14.36 8.29 23.70
N GLN A 95 13.84 8.99 22.69
CA GLN A 95 12.86 10.07 22.86
C GLN A 95 11.81 10.03 21.74
N ALA A 96 10.55 10.26 22.09
CA ALA A 96 9.43 10.29 21.15
C ALA A 96 9.13 11.73 20.71
N CYS A 97 9.39 12.07 19.44
CA CYS A 97 9.07 13.38 18.84
C CYS A 97 7.62 13.45 18.33
N GLY A 98 6.62 13.21 19.18
CA GLY A 98 5.20 13.28 18.75
C GLY A 98 4.76 12.12 17.85
N ILE A 99 5.48 10.99 17.88
CA ILE A 99 5.12 9.77 17.14
C ILE A 99 3.75 9.27 17.61
N SER A 100 2.86 8.94 16.67
CA SER A 100 1.53 8.40 16.95
C SER A 100 1.24 7.19 16.06
N THR A 101 0.25 6.38 16.45
CA THR A 101 -0.24 5.28 15.60
C THR A 101 -0.71 5.84 14.27
N GLY A 102 -0.21 5.27 13.17
CA GLY A 102 -0.47 5.74 11.81
C GLY A 102 0.59 6.69 11.24
N THR A 103 1.60 7.10 12.00
CA THR A 103 2.73 7.86 11.45
C THR A 103 3.36 7.10 10.27
N PRO A 104 3.57 7.75 9.11
CA PRO A 104 4.13 7.09 7.93
C PRO A 104 5.64 6.89 8.09
N VAL A 105 6.12 5.74 7.63
CA VAL A 105 7.54 5.42 7.52
C VAL A 105 7.95 5.51 6.06
N ARG A 106 9.01 6.25 5.77
CA ARG A 106 9.48 6.51 4.42
C ARG A 106 10.90 6.01 4.24
N ILE A 107 11.17 5.49 3.05
CA ILE A 107 12.52 5.20 2.56
C ILE A 107 12.74 6.09 1.35
N ARG A 108 13.75 6.98 1.39
CA ARG A 108 14.05 7.91 0.28
C ARG A 108 12.81 8.71 -0.16
N GLY A 109 11.97 9.11 0.78
CA GLY A 109 10.74 9.87 0.50
C GLY A 109 9.53 9.04 0.00
N VAL A 110 9.63 7.72 -0.13
CA VAL A 110 8.49 6.85 -0.48
C VAL A 110 7.94 6.18 0.77
N THR A 111 6.63 6.23 1.00
CA THR A 111 5.99 5.56 2.14
C THR A 111 6.01 4.04 1.95
N VAL A 112 6.60 3.34 2.91
CA VAL A 112 6.78 1.87 2.87
C VAL A 112 5.95 1.13 3.92
N GLY A 113 5.40 1.85 4.89
CA GLY A 113 4.59 1.29 5.95
C GLY A 113 4.13 2.35 6.95
N ASN A 114 3.34 1.93 7.94
CA ASN A 114 2.78 2.81 8.96
C ASN A 114 2.97 2.28 10.38
N VAL A 115 2.93 3.20 11.34
CA VAL A 115 3.02 2.85 12.75
C VAL A 115 1.80 2.09 13.25
N ILE A 116 1.94 0.80 13.61
CA ILE A 116 0.82 -0.01 14.13
C ILE A 116 0.60 0.20 15.62
N ARG A 117 1.69 0.11 16.41
CA ARG A 117 1.62 0.14 17.89
C ARG A 117 2.84 0.83 18.47
N ILE A 118 2.60 1.63 19.51
CA ILE A 118 3.63 2.32 20.30
C ILE A 118 3.49 1.82 21.73
N ASN A 119 4.59 1.40 22.34
CA ASN A 119 4.64 1.05 23.75
C ASN A 119 5.56 2.04 24.48
N PRO A 120 5.02 3.10 25.10
CA PRO A 120 5.83 4.07 25.84
C PRO A 120 6.34 3.47 27.15
N SER A 121 7.60 3.73 27.47
CA SER A 121 8.16 3.37 28.77
C SER A 121 9.02 4.50 29.34
N LEU A 122 9.05 4.60 30.67
CA LEU A 122 9.22 5.86 31.43
C LEU A 122 10.67 6.35 31.64
N LYS A 123 11.67 5.82 30.93
CA LYS A 123 13.06 5.89 31.41
C LYS A 123 13.90 7.05 30.84
N SER A 124 13.62 8.26 31.32
CA SER A 124 14.66 9.24 31.66
C SER A 124 14.00 10.24 32.63
N ILE A 125 14.35 10.33 33.92
CA ILE A 125 15.66 10.47 34.58
C ILE A 125 15.60 9.82 35.99
N GLU A 126 16.61 9.03 36.36
CA GLU A 126 17.11 8.52 37.70
C GLU A 126 16.10 8.19 38.83
N ALA A 127 16.07 7.03 39.51
CA ALA A 127 17.13 6.11 39.95
C ALA A 127 16.57 4.70 40.24
N VAL A 128 17.51 3.76 40.40
CA VAL A 128 17.38 2.34 40.79
C VAL A 128 17.16 1.36 39.62
N VAL A 129 18.25 0.66 39.33
CA VAL A 129 18.37 -0.53 38.52
C VAL A 129 17.75 -1.70 39.28
N GLU A 130 16.72 -2.33 38.72
CA GLU A 130 16.58 -3.79 38.64
C GLU A 130 15.49 -4.11 37.59
N HIS A 131 15.92 -4.80 36.53
CA HIS A 131 15.13 -5.67 35.64
C HIS A 131 13.71 -5.22 35.19
N SER A 132 13.63 -4.67 33.96
CA SER A 132 12.81 -5.21 32.85
C SER A 132 12.45 -4.12 31.84
N LEU A 133 13.26 -4.09 30.78
CA LEU A 133 12.92 -3.81 29.37
C LEU A 133 11.87 -2.73 29.09
N ALA A 134 12.35 -1.51 28.87
CA ALA A 134 11.56 -0.32 28.60
C ALA A 134 12.05 0.35 27.31
N LEU A 135 12.05 -0.40 26.22
CA LEU A 135 12.31 0.11 24.87
C LEU A 135 11.01 0.74 24.35
N LEU A 136 11.08 1.93 23.76
CA LEU A 136 10.02 2.46 22.89
C LEU A 136 9.95 1.57 21.65
N LEU A 137 9.39 0.37 21.79
CA LEU A 137 9.22 -0.60 20.71
C LEU A 137 8.03 -0.14 19.89
N PHE A 138 8.35 0.53 18.78
CA PHE A 138 7.38 0.87 17.77
C PHE A 138 7.32 -0.27 16.73
N CYS A 139 6.15 -0.91 16.56
CA CYS A 139 5.95 -1.98 15.58
C CYS A 139 5.44 -1.42 14.25
N LEU A 140 6.29 -1.43 13.22
CA LEU A 140 5.96 -1.07 11.84
C LEU A 140 5.51 -2.30 11.06
N SER A 141 4.41 -2.23 10.31
CA SER A 141 4.16 -3.19 9.22
C SER A 141 4.69 -2.62 7.93
N VAL A 142 5.57 -3.36 7.26
CA VAL A 142 5.98 -3.07 5.88
C VAL A 142 5.03 -3.80 4.94
N ASP A 143 4.54 -3.11 3.91
CA ASP A 143 3.47 -3.65 3.05
C ASP A 143 3.96 -4.71 2.03
N ASP A 144 5.27 -4.75 1.73
CA ASP A 144 5.88 -5.65 0.76
C ASP A 144 7.10 -6.41 1.29
N ASP A 145 7.18 -7.70 0.96
CA ASP A 145 8.32 -8.60 1.22
C ASP A 145 9.56 -8.26 0.39
N LYS A 146 9.40 -7.44 -0.64
CA LYS A 146 10.48 -6.96 -1.52
C LYS A 146 11.21 -5.73 -0.97
N ILE A 147 10.59 -4.99 -0.04
CA ILE A 147 11.20 -3.81 0.56
C ILE A 147 12.04 -4.28 1.74
N ILE A 148 13.35 -4.28 1.52
CA ILE A 148 14.34 -4.76 2.49
C ILE A 148 14.92 -3.54 3.22
N ILE A 149 14.86 -3.56 4.55
CA ILE A 149 15.51 -2.57 5.42
C ILE A 149 16.83 -3.18 5.92
N PRO A 150 18.00 -2.67 5.48
CA PRO A 150 19.29 -3.12 6.00
C PRO A 150 19.49 -2.77 7.48
N GLN A 151 20.25 -3.60 8.22
CA GLN A 151 20.56 -3.29 9.62
C GLN A 151 21.49 -2.07 9.79
N ASN A 152 22.28 -1.73 8.75
CA ASN A 152 23.14 -0.55 8.76
C ASN A 152 22.39 0.75 8.40
N SER A 153 21.07 0.68 8.19
CA SER A 153 20.27 1.88 7.87
C SER A 153 20.19 2.81 9.06
N LEU A 154 20.18 4.12 8.77
CA LEU A 154 19.99 5.16 9.75
C LEU A 154 18.50 5.48 9.82
N ILE A 155 17.88 5.16 10.96
CA ILE A 155 16.47 5.47 11.20
C ILE A 155 16.39 6.73 12.05
N GLU A 156 15.77 7.77 11.50
CA GLU A 156 15.58 9.05 12.18
C GLU A 156 14.10 9.38 12.31
N VAL A 157 13.71 9.88 13.48
CA VAL A 157 12.39 10.48 13.66
C VAL A 157 12.52 11.99 13.50
N ASN A 158 11.92 12.51 12.44
CA ASN A 158 11.89 13.92 12.14
C ASN A 158 10.47 14.46 12.34
N GLN A 159 10.38 15.64 12.93
CA GLN A 159 9.12 16.38 13.05
C GLN A 159 9.27 17.66 12.23
N SER A 160 8.69 17.68 11.04
CA SER A 160 8.93 18.71 10.03
C SER A 160 7.66 19.02 9.23
N GLY A 161 7.63 20.18 8.59
CA GLY A 161 6.46 20.68 7.86
C GLY A 161 5.66 21.72 8.63
N LEU A 162 4.83 22.48 7.91
CA LEU A 162 4.04 23.60 8.45
C LEU A 162 3.01 23.15 9.51
N LEU A 163 2.57 21.89 9.43
CA LEU A 163 1.57 21.30 10.31
C LEU A 163 2.17 20.39 11.39
N MET A 164 3.49 20.47 11.63
CA MET A 164 4.16 19.70 12.69
C MET A 164 3.97 18.18 12.54
N GLU A 165 4.02 17.68 11.30
CA GLU A 165 3.87 16.27 10.99
C GLU A 165 5.11 15.49 11.44
N THR A 166 4.88 14.35 12.10
CA THR A 166 5.95 13.43 12.50
C THR A 166 6.11 12.39 11.41
N LEU A 167 7.34 12.18 10.96
CA LEU A 167 7.70 11.19 9.95
C LEU A 167 8.92 10.41 10.41
N ILE A 168 8.94 9.12 10.07
CA ILE A 168 10.10 8.26 10.30
C ILE A 168 10.79 8.12 8.95
N ASP A 169 12.02 8.62 8.85
CA ASP A 169 12.82 8.50 7.64
C ASP A 169 13.90 7.44 7.85
N VAL A 170 14.01 6.54 6.87
CA VAL A 170 14.96 5.45 6.87
C VAL A 170 15.95 5.70 5.74
N THR A 171 17.16 6.11 6.12
CA THR A 171 18.25 6.38 5.20
C THR A 171 19.10 5.14 5.03
N LEU A 172 19.17 4.62 3.80
CA LEU A 172 20.02 3.49 3.45
C LEU A 172 21.49 3.95 3.43
N ARG A 173 22.37 3.20 4.10
CA ARG A 173 23.82 3.41 4.01
C ARG A 173 24.39 2.49 2.94
N ASP A 174 25.21 3.05 2.06
CA ASP A 174 25.93 2.27 1.06
C ASP A 174 27.12 1.53 1.68
N PRO A 175 27.44 0.31 1.22
CA PRO A 175 26.74 -0.44 0.18
C PRO A 175 25.44 -1.08 0.68
N ILE A 176 24.41 -1.09 -0.17
CA ILE A 176 23.14 -1.79 0.10
C ILE A 176 23.40 -3.31 0.01
N PRO A 177 23.26 -4.07 1.10
CA PRO A 177 23.45 -5.51 1.06
C PRO A 177 22.33 -6.17 0.26
N SER A 178 22.68 -7.12 -0.60
CA SER A 178 21.72 -8.02 -1.26
C SER A 178 21.62 -9.32 -0.45
N PRO A 179 20.58 -9.51 0.36
CA PRO A 179 20.42 -10.74 1.15
C PRO A 179 20.09 -11.93 0.23
N THR A 180 20.42 -13.13 0.68
CA THR A 180 20.02 -14.36 -0.04
C THR A 180 18.62 -14.81 0.40
N VAL A 181 18.23 -14.48 1.63
CA VAL A 181 16.92 -14.82 2.22
C VAL A 181 16.06 -13.58 2.49
N GLY A 182 14.73 -13.75 2.41
CA GLY A 182 13.78 -12.68 2.70
C GLY A 182 13.53 -12.46 4.22
N PRO A 183 12.89 -11.34 4.59
CA PRO A 183 12.71 -10.93 6.00
C PRO A 183 11.82 -11.87 6.84
N LEU A 184 10.96 -12.68 6.22
CA LEU A 184 10.12 -13.69 6.90
C LEU A 184 10.80 -15.07 7.02
N HIS A 185 11.98 -15.27 6.43
CA HIS A 185 12.63 -16.59 6.41
C HIS A 185 13.27 -16.90 7.77
N PRO A 186 13.20 -18.14 8.29
CA PRO A 186 13.78 -18.50 9.59
C PRO A 186 15.30 -18.27 9.67
N ASP A 187 16.01 -18.32 8.54
CA ASP A 187 17.45 -18.08 8.48
C ASP A 187 17.84 -16.59 8.35
N CYS A 188 16.88 -15.67 8.31
CA CYS A 188 17.14 -14.23 8.20
C CYS A 188 18.06 -13.72 9.31
N CYS A 189 17.82 -14.14 10.55
CA CYS A 189 18.62 -13.72 11.71
C CYS A 189 20.08 -14.21 11.65
N LYS A 190 20.37 -15.26 10.86
CA LYS A 190 21.74 -15.80 10.71
C LYS A 190 22.59 -14.98 9.75
N GLU A 191 21.98 -14.40 8.72
CA GLU A 191 22.68 -13.50 7.79
C GLU A 191 22.98 -12.15 8.44
N GLY A 192 22.06 -11.62 9.26
CA GLY A 192 22.27 -10.37 10.00
C GLY A 192 22.43 -9.12 9.13
N LEU A 193 22.16 -9.22 7.82
CA LEU A 193 22.29 -8.11 6.88
C LEU A 193 21.05 -7.21 6.86
N ILE A 194 19.88 -7.78 7.15
CA ILE A 194 18.57 -7.16 7.00
C ILE A 194 17.76 -7.23 8.30
N ALA A 195 16.74 -6.38 8.38
CA ALA A 195 15.74 -6.39 9.42
C ALA A 195 14.78 -7.58 9.27
N CYS A 196 14.85 -8.54 10.20
CA CYS A 196 13.95 -9.70 10.21
C CYS A 196 12.63 -9.41 10.94
N ASP A 197 11.63 -10.29 10.79
CA ASP A 197 10.36 -10.15 11.50
C ASP A 197 10.57 -10.05 13.02
N ARG A 198 10.00 -8.99 13.59
CA ARG A 198 10.04 -8.58 15.00
C ARG A 198 11.43 -8.31 15.56
N GLN A 199 12.41 -8.11 14.69
CA GLN A 199 13.74 -7.73 15.12
C GLN A 199 13.77 -6.26 15.55
N GLN A 200 14.57 -5.99 16.59
CA GLN A 200 14.74 -4.66 17.16
C GLN A 200 15.89 -3.93 16.48
N ILE A 201 15.66 -2.69 16.06
CA ILE A 201 16.64 -1.81 15.45
C ILE A 201 16.63 -0.48 16.20
N LYS A 202 17.82 0.02 16.55
CA LYS A 202 17.96 1.29 17.23
C LYS A 202 17.78 2.44 16.24
N GLY A 203 16.83 3.30 16.52
CA GLY A 203 16.64 4.56 15.82
C GLY A 203 17.18 5.72 16.64
N ILE A 204 17.46 6.82 15.94
CA ILE A 204 17.92 8.07 16.53
C ILE A 204 16.86 9.16 16.38
N GLN A 205 16.96 10.15 17.27
CA GLN A 205 16.15 11.34 17.19
C GLN A 205 16.73 12.28 16.14
N GLY A 206 15.93 12.67 15.16
CA GLY A 206 16.28 13.71 14.21
C GLY A 206 15.88 15.10 14.71
N VAL A 207 15.63 16.02 13.77
CA VAL A 207 15.27 17.41 14.10
C VAL A 207 13.81 17.47 14.53
N SER A 208 13.55 18.15 15.66
CA SER A 208 12.20 18.49 16.12
C SER A 208 12.07 19.99 16.33
N LEU A 209 10.89 20.54 15.99
CA LEU A 209 10.61 21.96 16.18
C LEU A 209 10.62 22.34 17.66
N ASP A 210 10.12 21.45 18.53
CA ASP A 210 10.14 21.65 19.98
C ASP A 210 11.58 21.75 20.52
N ALA A 211 12.50 20.89 20.05
CA ALA A 211 13.91 21.03 20.41
C ALA A 211 14.50 22.35 19.89
N LEU A 212 14.18 22.76 18.67
CA LEU A 212 14.66 24.02 18.10
C LEU A 212 14.15 25.24 18.89
N VAL A 213 12.86 25.28 19.20
CA VAL A 213 12.25 26.34 20.01
C VAL A 213 12.86 26.37 21.40
N ARG A 214 13.07 25.21 22.04
CA ARG A 214 13.75 25.11 23.34
C ARG A 214 15.18 25.65 23.31
N ILE A 215 15.93 25.38 22.25
CA ILE A 215 17.28 25.91 22.08
C ILE A 215 17.22 27.44 21.92
N PHE A 216 16.31 27.95 21.10
CA PHE A 216 16.15 29.40 20.92
C PHE A 216 15.73 30.11 22.20
N THR A 217 14.73 29.61 22.94
CA THR A 217 14.29 30.22 24.20
C THR A 217 15.39 30.19 25.25
N ARG A 218 16.19 29.12 25.30
CA ARG A 218 17.35 29.03 26.17
C ARG A 218 18.42 30.07 25.80
N ILE A 219 18.73 30.24 24.51
CA ILE A 219 19.67 31.27 24.05
C ILE A 219 19.16 32.67 24.41
N VAL A 220 17.87 32.94 24.19
CA VAL A 220 17.26 34.24 24.54
C VAL A 220 17.41 34.51 26.04
N HIS A 221 17.09 33.53 26.89
CA HIS A 221 17.25 33.68 28.33
C HIS A 221 18.71 33.80 28.78
N GLU A 222 19.65 33.05 28.17
CA GLU A 222 21.08 33.21 28.46
C GLU A 222 21.58 34.61 28.05
N VAL A 223 21.11 35.17 26.94
CA VAL A 223 21.44 36.54 26.52
C VAL A 223 20.83 37.59 27.45
N GLU A 224 19.60 37.38 27.92
CA GLU A 224 18.96 38.22 28.94
C GLU A 224 19.71 38.16 30.28
N GLU A 225 20.14 36.97 30.71
CA GLU A 225 20.83 36.74 31.99
C GLU A 225 22.24 37.31 32.02
N ILE A 226 22.99 37.22 30.91
CA ILE A 226 24.28 37.89 30.77
C ILE A 226 24.11 39.42 30.83
N GLY A 227 22.86 39.93 30.78
CA GLY A 227 22.57 41.34 30.99
C GLY A 227 23.33 42.19 30.00
N VAL A 228 23.55 41.67 28.78
CA VAL A 228 24.26 42.44 27.78
C VAL A 228 23.31 43.52 27.36
N ASN A 229 23.53 44.70 27.94
CA ASN A 229 22.88 45.92 27.56
C ASN A 229 23.06 46.00 26.04
N THR A 230 22.02 45.67 25.28
CA THR A 230 22.08 45.51 23.82
C THR A 230 22.62 46.78 23.17
N TYR A 231 22.39 47.92 23.83
CA TYR A 231 23.01 49.21 23.58
C TYR A 231 24.56 49.19 23.67
N SER A 232 25.15 48.61 24.72
CA SER A 232 26.61 48.51 24.88
C SER A 232 27.27 47.53 23.90
N LEU A 233 26.55 46.47 23.49
CA LEU A 233 27.04 45.58 22.43
C LEU A 233 26.99 46.27 21.08
N ALA A 234 25.89 46.96 20.77
CA ALA A 234 25.77 47.74 19.55
C ALA A 234 26.85 48.82 19.48
N GLU A 235 27.16 49.49 20.60
CA GLU A 235 28.21 50.50 20.69
C GLU A 235 29.64 49.91 20.55
N ARG A 236 29.90 48.73 21.13
CA ARG A 236 31.18 48.03 20.96
C ARG A 236 31.36 47.51 19.54
N VAL A 237 30.29 46.97 18.93
CA VAL A 237 30.32 46.51 17.55
C VAL A 237 30.50 47.69 16.60
N SER A 238 29.83 48.82 16.84
CA SER A 238 30.06 50.03 16.03
C SER A 238 31.49 50.55 16.16
N ALA A 239 32.06 50.57 17.37
CA ALA A 239 33.43 50.99 17.59
C ALA A 239 34.45 50.11 16.86
N VAL A 240 34.28 48.78 16.91
CA VAL A 240 35.16 47.83 16.20
C VAL A 240 35.01 47.97 14.68
N ILE A 241 33.80 48.21 14.18
CA ILE A 241 33.56 48.46 12.76
C ILE A 241 34.25 49.75 12.30
N GLU A 242 34.23 50.79 13.12
CA GLU A 242 34.83 52.09 12.80
C GLU A 242 36.37 52.04 12.83
N GLU A 243 36.93 51.30 13.79
CA GLU A 243 38.37 51.00 13.86
C GLU A 243 38.83 50.17 12.65
N ALA A 244 38.09 49.13 12.29
CA ALA A 244 38.36 48.30 11.10
C ALA A 244 38.22 49.09 9.78
N LYS A 245 37.28 50.03 9.70
CA LYS A 245 37.12 50.92 8.54
C LYS A 245 38.35 51.80 8.32
N SER A 246 38.97 52.28 9.40
CA SER A 246 40.21 53.06 9.32
C SER A 246 41.39 52.24 8.80
N LEU A 247 41.40 50.93 9.06
CA LEU A 247 42.41 49.99 8.56
C LEU A 247 42.19 49.62 7.09
N LEU A 248 40.94 49.53 6.64
CA LEU A 248 40.58 49.26 5.24
C LEU A 248 40.84 50.45 4.29
N ILE A 249 40.84 51.68 4.79
CA ILE A 249 41.16 52.90 3.99
C ILE A 249 42.68 53.07 3.79
N LYS A 250 43.49 52.35 4.57
CA LYS A 250 44.96 52.42 4.52
C LYS A 250 45.60 51.37 3.60
N VAL A 251 44.79 50.61 2.86
CA VAL A 251 45.18 49.66 1.80
C VAL A 251 44.82 50.25 0.44
#